data_AF-A0A2V6PIS9-F1
#
_entry.id   AF-A0A2V6PIS9-F1
#
_cell.length_a   1.000
_cell.length_b   1.000
_cell.length_c   1.000
_cell.angle_alpha   90.00
_cell.angle_beta   90.00
_cell.angle_gamma   90.00
#
_symmetry.space_group_name_H-M   'P 1'
#
loop_
_entity.id
_entity.type
_entity.pdbx_description
1 polymer ?
#
loop_
_entity_poly.entity_id
_entity_poly.type
_entity_poly.pdbx_seq_one_letter_code
_entity_poly.pdbx_strand_id
1 'polypeptide(L)'
;MNVSSFKVGRTVPSPPELKPRWRRLPACLRRARCLSHSAAPPRAKVRAKMTNFAKCGAVEHCALPARLLDIIIVVLTMAAPCRVLSQEARLVNAQTQTRAVASGLEKEFRSLVKNQVEPAWIGYAVPAVEGNHHICCTSSEDRHVPASFRHGRCKLEGRDDGMNFQTNSESDEGERSDYLLVLFRVAGASVGKIRVFTDDCELDAGGLPVYWLTDVKLKESIDLLASFVGGTEAGTKAGRRQSESAIAAIALHADSAADRALGKFVDSGRAEEVRKNTAFWLGNLRGQKGYEILRRMVREDPSDKVREHCTFALHISKVPEAVNAMIDAARNDTSAHVRGQALFWLSQKAGEKAAKAISDAIQNDPETDVKKKAVFALSQLPKDQGVPKLILAARSNRNKEVRKDAMFWLGQSNDPRALSFFEEVLTH
;
A
#
# COMPACT_ATOMS: atom_id res chain seq x y z
N MET A 1 1.42 -24.25 -54.09
CA MET A 1 2.29 -24.41 -52.91
C MET A 1 3.09 -23.13 -52.79
N ASN A 2 2.66 -22.22 -51.91
CA ASN A 2 3.18 -20.85 -51.88
C ASN A 2 3.94 -20.60 -50.59
N VAL A 3 5.24 -20.38 -50.75
CA VAL A 3 6.16 -19.78 -49.78
C VAL A 3 5.96 -18.27 -49.87
N SER A 4 5.86 -17.57 -48.74
CA SER A 4 5.88 -16.10 -48.75
C SER A 4 6.61 -15.55 -47.53
N SER A 5 7.74 -14.93 -47.85
CA SER A 5 8.62 -14.12 -47.02
C SER A 5 7.88 -12.97 -46.33
N PHE A 6 8.18 -12.70 -45.05
CA PHE A 6 7.83 -11.44 -44.41
C PHE A 6 9.05 -10.53 -44.30
N LYS A 7 8.94 -9.38 -44.96
CA LYS A 7 9.90 -8.28 -44.98
C LYS A 7 9.87 -7.50 -43.65
N VAL A 8 11.07 -7.08 -43.25
CA VAL A 8 11.37 -6.07 -42.24
C VAL A 8 10.89 -4.69 -42.72
N GLY A 9 10.37 -3.89 -41.78
CA GLY A 9 10.34 -2.42 -41.87
C GLY A 9 8.97 -1.79 -41.70
N ARG A 10 8.71 -1.22 -40.52
CA ARG A 10 8.09 0.11 -40.39
C ARG A 10 8.33 0.69 -38.98
N THR A 11 8.77 1.93 -39.02
CA THR A 11 9.14 2.88 -37.98
C THR A 11 8.03 3.13 -36.97
N VAL A 12 8.41 3.17 -35.69
CA VAL A 12 7.57 3.64 -34.57
C VAL A 12 7.40 5.16 -34.68
N PRO A 13 6.18 5.72 -34.57
CA PRO A 13 5.98 7.17 -34.60
C PRO A 13 6.38 7.82 -33.27
N SER A 14 7.05 8.97 -33.36
CA SER A 14 7.41 9.85 -32.24
C SER A 14 6.16 10.43 -31.53
N PRO A 15 6.20 10.68 -30.21
CA PRO A 15 5.12 11.36 -29.50
C PRO A 15 5.04 12.86 -29.87
N PRO A 16 3.85 13.49 -29.76
CA PRO A 16 3.62 14.84 -30.28
C PRO A 16 4.24 15.93 -29.39
N GLU A 17 4.81 16.95 -30.04
CA GLU A 17 5.31 18.19 -29.44
C GLU A 17 4.18 18.99 -28.78
N LEU A 18 4.28 19.19 -27.46
CA LEU A 18 3.47 20.17 -26.73
C LEU A 18 4.15 21.54 -26.79
N LYS A 19 3.60 22.46 -27.60
CA LYS A 19 3.98 23.89 -27.58
C LYS A 19 3.33 24.59 -26.38
N PRO A 20 4.07 25.30 -25.51
CA PRO A 20 3.47 26.05 -24.41
C PRO A 20 2.79 27.32 -24.93
N ARG A 21 1.45 27.38 -24.79
CA ARG A 21 0.67 28.61 -24.94
C ARG A 21 0.81 29.44 -23.65
N TRP A 22 1.56 30.53 -23.73
CA TRP A 22 1.64 31.55 -22.69
C TRP A 22 0.29 32.27 -22.54
N ARG A 23 -0.44 31.99 -21.46
CA ARG A 23 -1.54 32.85 -20.98
C ARG A 23 -1.01 33.74 -19.86
N ARG A 24 -1.11 35.05 -20.06
CA ARG A 24 -0.76 36.10 -19.09
C ARG A 24 -1.73 36.02 -17.89
N LEU A 25 -1.20 35.98 -16.67
CA LEU A 25 -1.95 36.26 -15.45
C LEU A 25 -1.95 37.78 -15.19
N PRO A 26 -3.07 38.38 -14.75
CA PRO A 26 -3.15 39.81 -14.45
C PRO A 26 -2.43 40.14 -13.14
N ALA A 27 -1.78 41.31 -13.15
CA ALA A 27 -1.10 41.91 -12.01
C ALA A 27 -2.11 42.59 -11.07
N CYS A 28 -2.12 42.21 -9.79
CA CYS A 28 -2.56 43.06 -8.68
C CYS A 28 -1.92 42.59 -7.37
N LEU A 29 -1.63 43.55 -6.49
CA LEU A 29 -1.04 43.46 -5.14
C LEU A 29 0.50 43.42 -5.05
N ARG A 30 1.07 44.60 -5.32
CA ARG A 30 2.31 45.06 -4.68
C ARG A 30 1.99 45.74 -3.32
N ARG A 31 2.97 45.63 -2.41
CA ARG A 31 3.29 46.46 -1.22
C ARG A 31 2.72 46.03 0.14
N ALA A 32 3.59 45.41 0.93
CA ALA A 32 3.99 45.95 2.23
C ALA A 32 5.42 45.50 2.56
N ARG A 33 6.33 46.44 2.74
CA ARG A 33 7.64 46.31 3.40
C ARG A 33 7.64 47.27 4.58
N CYS A 34 8.53 46.98 5.55
CA CYS A 34 8.86 47.70 6.81
C CYS A 34 8.14 47.08 8.03
N LEU A 35 8.79 46.73 9.15
CA LEU A 35 10.15 46.95 9.67
C LEU A 35 10.55 45.80 10.62
N SER A 36 11.84 45.52 10.66
CA SER A 36 12.56 44.80 11.71
C SER A 36 12.35 45.43 13.10
N HIS A 37 12.16 44.63 14.16
CA HIS A 37 12.67 44.90 15.51
C HIS A 37 12.82 43.60 16.33
N SER A 38 13.73 43.69 17.29
CA SER A 38 14.47 42.68 18.04
C SER A 38 13.69 41.90 19.11
N ALA A 39 14.37 40.84 19.59
CA ALA A 39 14.43 40.36 20.98
C ALA A 39 13.62 39.09 21.36
N ALA A 40 14.39 38.04 21.62
CA ALA A 40 13.98 36.80 22.29
C ALA A 40 13.90 36.99 23.83
N PRO A 41 13.06 36.24 24.55
CA PRO A 41 13.10 36.18 26.01
C PRO A 41 13.91 34.98 26.53
N PRO A 42 14.49 35.06 27.74
CA PRO A 42 15.47 34.11 28.25
C PRO A 42 14.87 32.89 28.97
N ARG A 43 15.63 31.79 28.94
CA ARG A 43 15.43 30.57 29.73
C ARG A 43 15.74 30.83 31.22
N ALA A 44 14.76 30.61 32.10
CA ALA A 44 14.97 30.53 33.53
C ALA A 44 15.14 29.07 33.97
N LYS A 45 16.26 28.79 34.65
CA LYS A 45 16.59 27.53 35.32
C LYS A 45 15.84 27.48 36.66
N VAL A 46 15.09 26.40 36.92
CA VAL A 46 14.63 26.07 38.28
C VAL A 46 15.47 24.90 38.78
N ARG A 47 16.17 25.16 39.89
CA ARG A 47 17.08 24.24 40.58
C ARG A 47 16.34 23.64 41.76
N ALA A 48 16.43 22.31 41.91
CA ALA A 48 15.90 21.56 43.03
C ALA A 48 16.51 21.99 44.38
N LYS A 49 15.69 21.92 45.44
CA LYS A 49 16.14 21.83 46.84
C LYS A 49 15.42 20.66 47.50
N MET A 50 16.22 19.66 47.90
CA MET A 50 15.85 18.63 48.87
C MET A 50 15.96 19.22 50.29
N THR A 51 15.00 18.93 51.15
CA THR A 51 15.18 18.92 52.61
C THR A 51 14.37 17.79 53.22
N ASN A 52 15.07 16.98 54.02
CA ASN A 52 14.61 15.89 54.88
C ASN A 52 13.62 16.34 55.97
N PHE A 53 12.74 15.45 56.42
CA PHE A 53 12.32 15.18 57.82
C PHE A 53 11.45 13.90 57.76
N ALA A 54 11.93 12.72 58.20
CA ALA A 54 11.97 12.15 59.56
C ALA A 54 10.66 11.44 60.00
N LYS A 55 10.87 10.30 60.66
CA LYS A 55 9.96 9.21 61.07
C LYS A 55 8.92 9.58 62.16
N CYS A 56 7.86 8.76 62.22
CA CYS A 56 7.09 8.23 63.37
C CYS A 56 5.62 8.10 62.94
N GLY A 57 4.80 7.10 63.29
CA GLY A 57 4.85 5.98 64.21
C GLY A 57 3.54 5.20 64.03
N ALA A 58 3.49 3.98 64.54
CA ALA A 58 2.41 3.01 64.37
C ALA A 58 1.22 3.18 65.35
N VAL A 59 0.25 2.25 65.23
CA VAL A 59 -0.78 1.81 66.20
C VAL A 59 -1.99 2.78 66.35
N GLU A 60 -3.26 2.42 66.51
CA GLU A 60 -3.94 1.22 67.03
C GLU A 60 -5.45 1.25 66.74
N HIS A 61 -6.12 0.12 66.98
CA HIS A 61 -7.56 -0.15 66.84
C HIS A 61 -8.48 0.70 67.71
N CYS A 62 -9.72 0.92 67.24
CA CYS A 62 -10.90 1.04 68.11
C CYS A 62 -12.16 0.51 67.41
N ALA A 63 -12.94 -0.26 68.17
CA ALA A 63 -14.12 -0.99 67.73
C ALA A 63 -15.42 -0.33 68.24
N LEU A 64 -16.47 -0.38 67.38
CA LEU A 64 -17.93 -0.49 67.67
C LEU A 64 -18.64 0.66 68.44
N PRO A 65 -19.99 0.85 68.31
CA PRO A 65 -21.00 -0.18 68.08
C PRO A 65 -22.16 0.13 67.08
N ALA A 66 -22.93 -0.93 66.88
CA ALA A 66 -24.07 -1.11 65.99
C ALA A 66 -25.27 -0.20 66.24
N ARG A 67 -26.00 0.14 65.16
CA ARG A 67 -27.48 0.14 65.12
C ARG A 67 -27.98 -0.26 63.73
N LEU A 68 -28.89 -1.23 63.73
CA LEU A 68 -29.67 -1.70 62.58
C LEU A 68 -30.52 -0.56 62.02
N LEU A 69 -30.57 -0.45 60.68
CA LEU A 69 -31.78 -0.06 59.97
C LEU A 69 -31.76 -0.70 58.57
N ASP A 70 -32.89 -1.30 58.22
CA ASP A 70 -33.14 -2.15 57.07
C ASP A 70 -32.74 -1.50 55.74
N ILE A 71 -31.89 -2.19 54.97
CA ILE A 71 -31.67 -1.89 53.55
C ILE A 71 -32.18 -3.09 52.76
N ILE A 72 -33.28 -2.86 52.05
CA ILE A 72 -33.80 -3.73 51.00
C ILE A 72 -32.68 -3.98 49.99
N ILE A 73 -32.15 -5.21 49.97
CA ILE A 73 -31.24 -5.67 48.92
C ILE A 73 -32.09 -5.91 47.66
N VAL A 74 -32.22 -4.88 46.83
CA VAL A 74 -32.56 -5.09 45.42
C VAL A 74 -31.31 -5.68 44.78
N VAL A 75 -31.32 -6.99 44.54
CA VAL A 75 -30.35 -7.66 43.67
C VAL A 75 -30.62 -7.14 42.26
N LEU A 76 -30.00 -6.01 41.92
CA LEU A 76 -29.88 -5.55 40.55
C LEU A 76 -28.88 -6.49 39.88
N THR A 77 -29.38 -7.55 39.25
CA THR A 77 -28.61 -8.25 38.22
C THR A 77 -28.33 -7.25 37.11
N MET A 78 -27.22 -6.51 37.26
CA MET A 78 -26.58 -5.86 36.13
C MET A 78 -26.12 -7.00 35.22
N ALA A 79 -27.02 -7.46 34.35
CA ALA A 79 -26.60 -7.97 33.07
C ALA A 79 -25.84 -6.81 32.43
N ALA A 80 -24.52 -6.81 32.63
CA ALA A 80 -23.65 -6.01 31.79
C ALA A 80 -24.08 -6.35 30.36
N PRO A 81 -24.53 -5.38 29.54
CA PRO A 81 -24.73 -5.66 28.14
C PRO A 81 -23.38 -6.14 27.66
N CYS A 82 -23.27 -7.44 27.38
CA CYS A 82 -22.19 -7.94 26.58
C CYS A 82 -22.28 -7.09 25.32
N ARG A 83 -21.35 -6.15 25.16
CA ARG A 83 -21.18 -5.47 23.89
C ARG A 83 -20.79 -6.59 22.95
N VAL A 84 -21.79 -7.19 22.30
CA VAL A 84 -21.59 -7.86 21.03
C VAL A 84 -21.07 -6.74 20.14
N LEU A 85 -19.74 -6.61 20.13
CA LEU A 85 -19.00 -5.67 19.29
C LEU A 85 -19.59 -5.83 17.90
N SER A 86 -20.03 -4.71 17.33
CA SER A 86 -20.74 -4.64 16.06
C SER A 86 -19.87 -5.26 14.96
N GLN A 87 -20.02 -6.58 14.76
CA GLN A 87 -19.56 -7.32 13.59
C GLN A 87 -20.52 -7.14 12.42
N GLU A 88 -21.52 -6.26 12.54
CA GLU A 88 -22.54 -6.06 11.51
C GLU A 88 -22.15 -4.91 10.59
N ALA A 89 -21.99 -5.22 9.29
CA ALA A 89 -21.80 -4.20 8.27
C ALA A 89 -23.00 -3.27 8.18
N ARG A 90 -22.76 -2.00 7.82
CA ARG A 90 -23.81 -1.00 7.53
C ARG A 90 -24.48 -1.29 6.18
N LEU A 91 -25.29 -2.35 6.13
CA LEU A 91 -26.00 -2.79 4.94
C LEU A 91 -27.29 -1.99 4.74
N VAL A 92 -27.49 -1.46 3.54
CA VAL A 92 -28.74 -0.82 3.11
C VAL A 92 -29.31 -1.53 1.89
N ASN A 93 -30.63 -1.44 1.72
CA ASN A 93 -31.33 -2.10 0.61
C ASN A 93 -30.95 -3.60 0.51
N ALA A 94 -30.98 -4.29 1.64
CA ALA A 94 -30.51 -5.67 1.80
C ALA A 94 -31.57 -6.51 2.52
N GLN A 95 -31.79 -7.74 2.08
CA GLN A 95 -32.57 -8.73 2.83
C GLN A 95 -31.62 -9.58 3.67
N THR A 96 -31.23 -9.06 4.84
CA THR A 96 -30.16 -9.64 5.65
C THR A 96 -30.65 -10.83 6.50
N GLN A 97 -29.90 -11.92 6.48
CA GLN A 97 -30.06 -13.07 7.35
C GLN A 97 -28.75 -13.35 8.09
N THR A 98 -28.73 -13.12 9.40
CA THR A 98 -27.55 -13.35 10.24
C THR A 98 -27.48 -14.81 10.68
N ARG A 99 -26.30 -15.42 10.61
CA ARG A 99 -26.04 -16.82 10.99
C ARG A 99 -24.70 -16.94 11.71
N ALA A 100 -24.70 -17.52 12.90
CA ALA A 100 -23.46 -17.79 13.64
C ALA A 100 -22.76 -19.04 13.09
N VAL A 101 -21.44 -18.95 12.91
CA VAL A 101 -20.63 -20.06 12.43
C VAL A 101 -20.30 -21.02 13.58
N ALA A 102 -20.92 -22.21 13.56
CA ALA A 102 -20.79 -23.21 14.61
C ALA A 102 -19.93 -24.41 14.20
N SER A 103 -19.96 -24.79 12.92
CA SER A 103 -19.34 -26.02 12.42
C SER A 103 -18.14 -25.80 11.47
N GLY A 104 -17.62 -24.58 11.46
CA GLY A 104 -16.48 -24.12 10.66
C GLY A 104 -16.92 -23.35 9.41
N LEU A 105 -16.23 -22.22 9.14
CA LEU A 105 -16.62 -21.28 8.09
C LEU A 105 -16.73 -21.92 6.72
N GLU A 106 -15.75 -22.73 6.32
CA GLU A 106 -15.73 -23.33 4.98
C GLU A 106 -16.95 -24.24 4.74
N LYS A 107 -17.32 -25.06 5.72
CA LYS A 107 -18.44 -26.00 5.60
C LYS A 107 -19.75 -25.24 5.43
N GLU A 108 -19.98 -24.23 6.25
CA GLU A 108 -21.20 -23.42 6.20
C GLU A 108 -21.25 -22.57 4.93
N PHE A 109 -20.15 -21.94 4.55
CA PHE A 109 -20.02 -21.17 3.33
C PHE A 109 -20.34 -22.03 2.10
N ARG A 110 -19.74 -23.22 1.97
CA ARG A 110 -20.00 -24.13 0.86
C ARG A 110 -21.44 -24.63 0.84
N SER A 111 -22.05 -24.85 2.01
CA SER A 111 -23.47 -25.21 2.11
C SER A 111 -24.38 -24.09 1.60
N LEU A 112 -24.08 -22.83 1.93
CA LEU A 112 -24.82 -21.68 1.42
C LEU A 112 -24.67 -21.55 -0.10
N VAL A 113 -23.43 -21.61 -0.60
CA VAL A 113 -23.15 -21.53 -2.05
C VAL A 113 -23.90 -22.61 -2.81
N LYS A 114 -23.82 -23.88 -2.38
CA LYS A 114 -24.46 -25.02 -3.07
C LYS A 114 -25.97 -24.85 -3.23
N ASN A 115 -26.64 -24.26 -2.24
CA ASN A 115 -28.09 -24.11 -2.23
C ASN A 115 -28.56 -22.81 -2.89
N GLN A 116 -27.63 -21.94 -3.31
CA GLN A 116 -27.95 -20.61 -3.82
C GLN A 116 -27.92 -20.56 -5.34
N VAL A 117 -29.10 -20.68 -5.95
CA VAL A 117 -29.29 -20.56 -7.41
C VAL A 117 -29.43 -19.10 -7.82
N GLU A 118 -30.31 -18.35 -7.14
CA GLU A 118 -30.51 -16.92 -7.39
C GLU A 118 -29.33 -16.08 -6.87
N PRO A 119 -29.12 -14.85 -7.37
CA PRO A 119 -28.07 -13.97 -6.86
C PRO A 119 -28.27 -13.63 -5.37
N ALA A 120 -27.22 -13.78 -4.59
CA ALA A 120 -27.15 -13.34 -3.19
C ALA A 120 -25.72 -12.94 -2.81
N TRP A 121 -25.58 -12.36 -1.63
CA TRP A 121 -24.29 -12.07 -1.01
C TRP A 121 -24.10 -12.93 0.23
N ILE A 122 -22.88 -13.42 0.44
CA ILE A 122 -22.43 -13.98 1.72
C ILE A 122 -21.33 -13.06 2.25
N GLY A 123 -21.47 -12.54 3.46
CA GLY A 123 -20.53 -11.58 4.03
C GLY A 123 -20.16 -11.89 5.47
N TYR A 124 -18.98 -11.44 5.89
CA TYR A 124 -18.56 -11.47 7.29
C TYR A 124 -17.54 -10.36 7.57
N ALA A 125 -17.35 -10.05 8.85
CA ALA A 125 -16.34 -9.12 9.34
C ALA A 125 -15.19 -9.87 10.02
N VAL A 126 -13.95 -9.41 9.80
CA VAL A 126 -12.74 -9.88 10.50
C VAL A 126 -11.84 -8.69 10.83
N PRO A 127 -11.03 -8.73 11.90
CA PRO A 127 -10.10 -7.65 12.21
C PRO A 127 -9.13 -7.36 11.05
N ALA A 128 -8.98 -6.08 10.73
CA ALA A 128 -8.09 -5.59 9.67
C ALA A 128 -6.64 -5.42 10.19
N VAL A 129 -5.67 -5.62 9.30
CA VAL A 129 -4.25 -5.31 9.57
C VAL A 129 -4.11 -3.85 9.94
N GLU A 130 -3.17 -3.54 10.84
CA GLU A 130 -2.99 -2.17 11.30
C GLU A 130 -2.67 -1.19 10.15
N GLY A 131 -3.24 0.01 10.24
CA GLY A 131 -3.06 1.09 9.28
C GLY A 131 -4.39 1.77 8.95
N ASN A 132 -4.31 2.91 8.28
CA ASN A 132 -5.48 3.57 7.73
C ASN A 132 -5.77 2.97 6.34
N HIS A 133 -6.76 2.07 6.29
CA HIS A 133 -7.15 1.36 5.07
C HIS A 133 -8.59 1.71 4.73
N HIS A 134 -8.85 2.91 4.21
CA HIS A 134 -10.22 3.24 3.79
C HIS A 134 -10.54 2.62 2.43
N ILE A 135 -11.44 1.64 2.42
CA ILE A 135 -11.82 0.85 1.22
C ILE A 135 -13.31 1.03 0.93
N CYS A 136 -13.77 2.28 0.90
CA CYS A 136 -15.12 2.61 0.43
C CYS A 136 -15.14 3.08 -1.03
N CYS A 137 -16.34 3.25 -1.55
CA CYS A 137 -16.59 3.65 -2.92
C CYS A 137 -16.76 5.16 -2.95
N THR A 138 -15.94 5.85 -3.74
CA THR A 138 -16.10 7.28 -3.92
C THR A 138 -16.84 7.62 -5.18
N SER A 139 -17.92 8.39 -5.06
CA SER A 139 -18.49 9.09 -6.19
C SER A 139 -17.77 10.42 -6.43
N SER A 140 -17.93 10.99 -7.62
CA SER A 140 -17.49 12.37 -7.91
C SER A 140 -18.23 13.41 -7.06
N GLU A 141 -19.41 13.07 -6.56
CA GLU A 141 -20.27 13.92 -5.75
C GLU A 141 -19.73 14.04 -4.32
N ASP A 142 -19.16 12.95 -3.78
CA ASP A 142 -18.54 12.90 -2.45
C ASP A 142 -17.25 13.72 -2.32
N ARG A 143 -16.67 14.20 -3.45
CA ARG A 143 -15.45 15.00 -3.44
C ARG A 143 -15.60 16.34 -2.71
N HIS A 144 -16.82 16.87 -2.63
CA HIS A 144 -17.12 18.17 -2.01
C HIS A 144 -17.55 18.04 -0.54
N VAL A 145 -17.69 16.81 -0.03
CA VAL A 145 -18.06 16.54 1.36
C VAL A 145 -16.79 16.54 2.23
N PRO A 146 -16.83 17.11 3.45
CA PRO A 146 -15.70 17.05 4.38
C PRO A 146 -15.27 15.59 4.63
N ALA A 147 -13.97 15.37 4.82
CA ALA A 147 -13.39 14.03 4.93
C ALA A 147 -14.05 13.14 6.00
N SER A 148 -14.41 13.74 7.13
CA SER A 148 -15.12 13.10 8.25
C SER A 148 -16.52 12.59 7.92
N PHE A 149 -17.08 12.97 6.76
CA PHE A 149 -18.41 12.53 6.31
C PHE A 149 -18.35 11.76 4.98
N ARG A 150 -17.15 11.42 4.49
CA ARG A 150 -16.98 10.58 3.30
C ARG A 150 -17.09 9.09 3.64
N HIS A 151 -18.20 8.67 4.26
CA HIS A 151 -18.53 7.25 4.46
C HIS A 151 -19.18 6.64 3.21
N GLY A 152 -18.52 6.85 2.05
CA GLY A 152 -19.12 6.70 0.71
C GLY A 152 -19.95 5.43 0.54
N ARG A 153 -21.17 5.59 0.01
CA ARG A 153 -22.08 4.46 -0.24
C ARG A 153 -21.53 3.58 -1.36
N CYS A 154 -21.27 2.31 -1.03
CA CYS A 154 -20.84 1.30 -1.96
C CYS A 154 -22.00 0.49 -2.50
N LYS A 155 -22.27 0.60 -3.80
CA LYS A 155 -23.15 -0.36 -4.48
C LYS A 155 -22.43 -1.69 -4.66
N LEU A 156 -22.99 -2.75 -4.09
CA LEU A 156 -22.45 -4.11 -4.19
C LEU A 156 -22.65 -4.70 -5.60
N GLU A 157 -23.81 -4.44 -6.21
CA GLU A 157 -24.10 -4.76 -7.60
C GLU A 157 -23.69 -3.63 -8.54
N GLY A 158 -23.34 -3.97 -9.79
CA GLY A 158 -22.88 -3.01 -10.80
C GLY A 158 -21.69 -3.53 -11.61
N ARG A 159 -21.18 -2.68 -12.51
CA ARG A 159 -20.02 -2.98 -13.38
C ARG A 159 -18.67 -2.76 -12.69
N ASP A 160 -18.64 -2.04 -11.58
CA ASP A 160 -17.42 -1.77 -10.83
C ASP A 160 -17.09 -2.94 -9.89
N ASP A 161 -16.23 -3.83 -10.39
CA ASP A 161 -15.72 -4.99 -9.66
C ASP A 161 -14.35 -4.74 -9.00
N GLY A 162 -13.79 -3.53 -9.16
CA GLY A 162 -12.47 -3.17 -8.63
C GLY A 162 -12.49 -2.84 -7.14
N MET A 163 -11.39 -3.14 -6.44
CA MET A 163 -11.12 -2.59 -5.11
C MET A 163 -10.47 -1.21 -5.29
N ASN A 164 -11.14 -0.16 -4.85
CA ASN A 164 -10.58 1.19 -4.84
C ASN A 164 -9.97 1.46 -3.47
N PHE A 165 -8.65 1.53 -3.41
CA PHE A 165 -7.95 1.97 -2.20
C PHE A 165 -7.83 3.49 -2.21
N GLN A 166 -8.42 4.13 -1.21
CA GLN A 166 -8.16 5.55 -1.00
C GLN A 166 -6.84 5.71 -0.25
N THR A 167 -5.83 6.16 -0.98
CA THR A 167 -4.51 6.52 -0.43
C THR A 167 -4.39 8.05 -0.35
N ASN A 168 -5.38 8.73 0.22
CA ASN A 168 -5.20 10.15 0.54
C ASN A 168 -4.18 10.25 1.67
N SER A 169 -2.98 10.69 1.30
CA SER A 169 -1.81 10.84 2.20
C SER A 169 -1.71 12.22 2.83
N GLU A 170 -2.69 13.09 2.58
CA GLU A 170 -2.73 14.43 3.15
C GLU A 170 -3.91 14.54 4.12
N SER A 171 -3.56 14.61 5.41
CA SER A 171 -4.37 15.18 6.50
C SER A 171 -5.67 14.51 6.94
N ASP A 172 -5.79 13.18 6.94
CA ASP A 172 -6.92 12.55 7.62
C ASP A 172 -6.46 11.86 8.91
N GLU A 173 -6.66 12.56 10.04
CA GLU A 173 -6.99 11.95 11.35
C GLU A 173 -8.35 11.24 11.26
N GLY A 174 -8.52 10.39 10.26
CA GLY A 174 -9.73 9.60 10.07
C GLY A 174 -9.81 8.52 11.14
N GLU A 175 -11.03 8.24 11.60
CA GLU A 175 -11.31 7.06 12.42
C GLU A 175 -10.75 5.82 11.71
N ARG A 176 -9.89 5.09 12.43
CA ARG A 176 -9.32 3.84 11.95
C ARG A 176 -10.46 2.82 11.87
N SER A 177 -10.65 2.25 10.69
CA SER A 177 -11.50 1.07 10.51
C SER A 177 -10.81 -0.14 11.15
N ASP A 178 -11.45 -0.74 12.15
CA ASP A 178 -10.89 -1.88 12.87
C ASP A 178 -11.24 -3.22 12.21
N TYR A 179 -12.29 -3.21 11.37
CA TYR A 179 -12.80 -4.41 10.72
C TYR A 179 -12.77 -4.32 9.19
N LEU A 180 -12.37 -5.45 8.62
CA LEU A 180 -12.45 -5.78 7.21
C LEU A 180 -13.75 -6.52 6.94
N LEU A 181 -14.54 -6.04 5.99
CA LEU A 181 -15.73 -6.71 5.49
C LEU A 181 -15.37 -7.50 4.23
N VAL A 182 -15.57 -8.81 4.27
CA VAL A 182 -15.34 -9.70 3.12
C VAL A 182 -16.68 -10.20 2.61
N LEU A 183 -17.00 -9.91 1.34
CA LEU A 183 -18.26 -10.26 0.72
C LEU A 183 -18.06 -11.09 -0.55
N PHE A 184 -18.87 -12.12 -0.70
CA PHE A 184 -18.88 -13.05 -1.83
C PHE A 184 -20.22 -12.94 -2.54
N ARG A 185 -20.19 -12.57 -3.83
CA ARG A 185 -21.38 -12.67 -4.68
C ARG A 185 -21.53 -14.11 -5.11
N VAL A 186 -22.68 -14.70 -4.83
CA VAL A 186 -23.00 -16.09 -5.18
C VAL A 186 -24.21 -16.13 -6.09
N ALA A 187 -24.17 -17.01 -7.10
CA ALA A 187 -25.26 -17.31 -8.01
C ALA A 187 -24.97 -18.62 -8.75
N GLY A 188 -26.01 -19.35 -9.15
CA GLY A 188 -25.86 -20.60 -9.92
C GLY A 188 -24.97 -21.63 -9.21
N ALA A 189 -25.08 -21.73 -7.88
CA ALA A 189 -24.25 -22.59 -7.04
C ALA A 189 -22.73 -22.33 -7.11
N SER A 190 -22.33 -21.11 -7.46
CA SER A 190 -20.93 -20.70 -7.61
C SER A 190 -20.67 -19.33 -6.99
N VAL A 191 -19.40 -19.06 -6.67
CA VAL A 191 -18.94 -17.71 -6.31
C VAL A 191 -18.56 -17.00 -7.59
N GLY A 192 -19.14 -15.82 -7.82
CA GLY A 192 -18.84 -14.98 -8.98
C GLY A 192 -17.71 -13.98 -8.71
N LYS A 193 -17.83 -13.19 -7.64
CA LYS A 193 -16.82 -12.19 -7.26
C LYS A 193 -16.65 -12.09 -5.75
N ILE A 194 -15.46 -11.67 -5.34
CA ILE A 194 -15.09 -11.38 -3.95
C ILE A 194 -14.86 -9.88 -3.87
N ARG A 195 -15.46 -9.22 -2.88
CA ARG A 195 -15.30 -7.79 -2.62
C ARG A 195 -14.88 -7.58 -1.18
N VAL A 196 -14.11 -6.51 -0.96
CA VAL A 196 -13.52 -6.17 0.32
C VAL A 196 -13.80 -4.70 0.59
N PHE A 197 -14.25 -4.40 1.80
CA PHE A 197 -14.52 -3.04 2.27
C PHE A 197 -14.11 -2.91 3.73
N THR A 198 -14.18 -1.70 4.25
CA THR A 198 -14.05 -1.42 5.68
C THR A 198 -15.40 -1.17 6.34
N ASP A 199 -15.45 -1.33 7.66
CA ASP A 199 -16.68 -1.25 8.47
C ASP A 199 -17.29 0.15 8.59
N ASP A 200 -16.53 1.18 8.21
CA ASP A 200 -16.99 2.55 8.09
C ASP A 200 -17.78 2.83 6.79
N CYS A 201 -17.83 1.87 5.85
CA CYS A 201 -18.59 2.00 4.60
C CYS A 201 -20.07 1.64 4.75
N GLU A 202 -20.97 2.41 4.13
CA GLU A 202 -22.36 1.98 3.90
C GLU A 202 -22.44 1.13 2.62
N LEU A 203 -22.99 -0.09 2.70
CA LEU A 203 -23.03 -1.05 1.61
C LEU A 203 -24.47 -1.26 1.09
N ASP A 204 -24.76 -0.85 -0.14
CA ASP A 204 -26.04 -1.04 -0.81
C ASP A 204 -26.08 -2.38 -1.57
N ALA A 205 -26.90 -3.32 -1.08
CA ALA A 205 -27.00 -4.67 -1.65
C ALA A 205 -27.96 -4.77 -2.84
N GLY A 206 -28.57 -3.68 -3.30
CA GLY A 206 -29.42 -3.69 -4.50
C GLY A 206 -30.72 -4.49 -4.38
N GLY A 207 -31.20 -4.71 -3.15
CA GLY A 207 -32.38 -5.52 -2.83
C GLY A 207 -32.10 -7.02 -2.71
N LEU A 208 -30.85 -7.46 -2.88
CA LEU A 208 -30.48 -8.87 -2.85
C LEU A 208 -30.46 -9.44 -1.42
N PRO A 209 -30.66 -10.76 -1.27
CA PRO A 209 -30.40 -11.46 -0.01
C PRO A 209 -28.93 -11.33 0.40
N VAL A 210 -28.71 -11.10 1.69
CA VAL A 210 -27.37 -11.07 2.30
C VAL A 210 -27.31 -12.03 3.47
N TYR A 211 -26.54 -13.11 3.33
CA TYR A 211 -26.23 -14.01 4.44
C TYR A 211 -25.02 -13.45 5.19
N TRP A 212 -25.27 -12.91 6.38
CA TRP A 212 -24.23 -12.35 7.23
C TRP A 212 -23.74 -13.40 8.23
N LEU A 213 -22.48 -13.81 8.12
CA LEU A 213 -21.88 -14.81 8.99
C LEU A 213 -21.19 -14.14 10.18
N THR A 214 -21.53 -14.55 11.40
CA THR A 214 -20.91 -14.09 12.65
C THR A 214 -20.02 -15.17 13.25
N ASP A 215 -19.19 -14.80 14.24
CA ASP A 215 -18.27 -15.71 14.94
C ASP A 215 -17.22 -16.36 14.03
N VAL A 216 -16.87 -15.67 12.94
CA VAL A 216 -15.86 -16.11 11.98
C VAL A 216 -14.46 -16.00 12.59
N LYS A 217 -13.76 -17.13 12.68
CA LYS A 217 -12.35 -17.15 13.13
C LYS A 217 -11.43 -16.65 12.02
N LEU A 218 -10.46 -15.81 12.37
CA LEU A 218 -9.55 -15.18 11.40
C LEU A 218 -8.83 -16.19 10.52
N LYS A 219 -8.31 -17.29 11.11
CA LYS A 219 -7.66 -18.35 10.36
C LYS A 219 -8.61 -19.04 9.37
N GLU A 220 -9.86 -19.29 9.76
CA GLU A 220 -10.84 -19.95 8.89
C GLU A 220 -11.20 -19.05 7.68
N SER A 221 -11.29 -17.74 7.88
CA SER A 221 -11.43 -16.77 6.79
C SER A 221 -10.25 -16.83 5.81
N ILE A 222 -9.02 -16.85 6.33
CA ILE A 222 -7.80 -16.93 5.51
C ILE A 222 -7.75 -18.25 4.73
N ASP A 223 -8.08 -19.37 5.37
CA ASP A 223 -8.09 -20.69 4.72
C ASP A 223 -9.17 -20.75 3.62
N LEU A 224 -10.36 -20.21 3.86
CA LEU A 224 -11.43 -20.11 2.85
C LEU A 224 -10.99 -19.26 1.66
N LEU A 225 -10.46 -18.05 1.90
CA LEU A 225 -9.98 -17.15 0.86
C LEU A 225 -8.85 -17.78 0.05
N ALA A 226 -7.93 -18.51 0.71
CA ALA A 226 -6.83 -19.19 0.04
C ALA A 226 -7.31 -20.24 -0.98
N SER A 227 -8.51 -20.81 -0.80
CA SER A 227 -9.09 -21.75 -1.77
C SER A 227 -9.44 -21.11 -3.13
N PHE A 228 -9.55 -19.78 -3.20
CA PHE A 228 -9.78 -19.03 -4.44
C PHE A 228 -8.48 -18.62 -5.15
N VAL A 229 -7.31 -18.91 -4.58
CA VAL A 229 -6.01 -18.52 -5.15
C VAL A 229 -5.43 -19.65 -6.00
N GLY A 230 -5.48 -19.48 -7.32
CA GLY A 230 -5.00 -20.47 -8.29
C GLY A 230 -5.85 -21.73 -8.35
N GLY A 231 -7.17 -21.60 -8.14
CA GLY A 231 -8.15 -22.69 -8.22
C GLY A 231 -8.44 -23.19 -9.65
N THR A 232 -9.52 -23.95 -9.80
CA THR A 232 -9.90 -24.63 -11.07
C THR A 232 -10.08 -23.68 -12.26
N GLU A 233 -10.38 -22.41 -12.01
CA GLU A 233 -10.54 -21.38 -13.03
C GLU A 233 -9.33 -20.45 -13.19
N ALA A 234 -8.14 -20.81 -12.69
CA ALA A 234 -6.96 -19.93 -12.70
C ALA A 234 -6.60 -19.36 -14.09
N GLY A 235 -6.97 -20.06 -15.18
CA GLY A 235 -6.76 -19.59 -16.55
C GLY A 235 -7.81 -18.60 -17.08
N THR A 236 -8.96 -18.47 -16.42
CA THR A 236 -10.06 -17.59 -16.87
C THR A 236 -9.89 -16.17 -16.34
N LYS A 237 -10.52 -15.18 -16.99
CA LYS A 237 -10.54 -13.80 -16.49
C LYS A 237 -11.25 -13.69 -15.14
N ALA A 238 -12.29 -14.49 -14.91
CA ALA A 238 -13.06 -14.51 -13.67
C ALA A 238 -12.22 -15.10 -12.53
N GLY A 239 -11.61 -16.27 -12.73
CA GLY A 239 -10.76 -16.91 -11.73
C GLY A 239 -9.54 -16.07 -11.36
N ARG A 240 -8.93 -15.35 -12.32
CA ARG A 240 -7.86 -14.39 -12.02
C ARG A 240 -8.32 -13.25 -11.11
N ARG A 241 -9.45 -12.61 -11.42
CA ARG A 241 -10.02 -11.55 -10.57
C ARG A 241 -10.39 -12.04 -9.16
N GLN A 242 -10.89 -13.26 -9.05
CA GLN A 242 -11.17 -13.90 -7.77
C GLN A 242 -9.89 -14.13 -6.99
N SER A 243 -8.86 -14.69 -7.63
CA SER A 243 -7.54 -14.87 -7.03
C SER A 243 -6.95 -13.54 -6.58
N GLU A 244 -7.10 -12.47 -7.36
CA GLU A 244 -6.60 -11.14 -7.00
C GLU A 244 -7.30 -10.58 -5.77
N SER A 245 -8.63 -10.69 -5.73
CA SER A 245 -9.46 -10.24 -4.63
C SER A 245 -9.21 -11.03 -3.35
N ALA A 246 -9.00 -12.35 -3.48
CA ALA A 246 -8.67 -13.21 -2.35
C ALA A 246 -7.28 -12.90 -1.75
N ILE A 247 -6.26 -12.69 -2.59
CA ILE A 247 -4.91 -12.30 -2.11
C ILE A 247 -4.98 -10.96 -1.37
N ALA A 248 -5.70 -9.98 -1.92
CA ALA A 248 -5.88 -8.67 -1.28
C ALA A 248 -6.61 -8.78 0.07
N ALA A 249 -7.71 -9.54 0.11
CA ALA A 249 -8.45 -9.80 1.33
C ALA A 249 -7.54 -10.41 2.40
N ILE A 250 -6.78 -11.47 2.06
CA ILE A 250 -5.83 -12.12 2.98
C ILE A 250 -4.78 -11.13 3.48
N ALA A 251 -4.21 -10.30 2.60
CA ALA A 251 -3.20 -9.32 3.00
C ALA A 251 -3.71 -8.28 4.00
N LEU A 252 -5.01 -7.97 3.95
CA LEU A 252 -5.70 -7.06 4.86
C LEU A 252 -6.11 -7.69 6.19
N HIS A 253 -5.94 -9.01 6.41
CA HIS A 253 -6.25 -9.62 7.69
C HIS A 253 -5.21 -9.27 8.77
N ALA A 254 -5.65 -9.01 9.99
CA ALA A 254 -4.76 -8.76 11.13
C ALA A 254 -3.92 -9.99 11.53
N ASP A 255 -4.38 -11.20 11.24
CA ASP A 255 -3.77 -12.44 11.73
C ASP A 255 -2.42 -12.75 11.04
N SER A 256 -1.44 -13.21 11.83
CA SER A 256 -0.14 -13.70 11.33
C SER A 256 -0.25 -14.90 10.37
N ALA A 257 -1.37 -15.63 10.38
CA ALA A 257 -1.67 -16.68 9.41
C ALA A 257 -1.72 -16.14 7.98
N ALA A 258 -2.03 -14.85 7.80
CA ALA A 258 -1.98 -14.20 6.49
C ALA A 258 -0.55 -14.22 5.92
N ASP A 259 0.46 -13.94 6.75
CA ASP A 259 1.86 -13.98 6.30
C ASP A 259 2.29 -15.37 5.84
N ARG A 260 1.83 -16.41 6.56
CA ARG A 260 2.06 -17.81 6.17
C ARG A 260 1.35 -18.18 4.87
N ALA A 261 0.12 -17.69 4.67
CA ALA A 261 -0.64 -17.93 3.44
C ALA A 261 0.02 -17.23 2.23
N LEU A 262 0.33 -15.94 2.35
CA LEU A 262 1.02 -15.16 1.32
C LEU A 262 2.40 -15.76 0.99
N GLY A 263 3.12 -16.26 2.00
CA GLY A 263 4.39 -16.98 1.83
C GLY A 263 4.28 -18.20 0.91
N LYS A 264 3.15 -18.92 0.91
CA LYS A 264 2.89 -20.06 0.00
C LYS A 264 2.48 -19.64 -1.41
N PHE A 265 1.95 -18.42 -1.58
CA PHE A 265 1.55 -17.92 -2.90
C PHE A 265 2.74 -17.43 -3.72
N VAL A 266 3.87 -17.18 -3.08
CA VAL A 266 5.12 -16.79 -3.73
C VAL A 266 6.07 -17.96 -4.00
N ASP A 267 5.66 -19.20 -3.72
CA ASP A 267 6.43 -20.39 -4.07
C ASP A 267 6.68 -20.42 -5.58
N SER A 268 7.90 -20.74 -6.00
CA SER A 268 8.36 -20.63 -7.40
C SER A 268 7.55 -21.47 -8.39
N GLY A 269 6.88 -22.53 -7.92
CA GLY A 269 5.98 -23.37 -8.72
C GLY A 269 4.59 -22.77 -8.98
N ARG A 270 4.20 -21.68 -8.30
CA ARG A 270 2.94 -20.96 -8.56
C ARG A 270 3.04 -20.12 -9.84
N ALA A 271 1.91 -19.75 -10.44
CA ALA A 271 1.91 -18.87 -11.62
C ALA A 271 2.54 -17.49 -11.32
N GLU A 272 3.28 -16.91 -12.28
CA GLU A 272 3.93 -15.60 -12.09
C GLU A 272 2.96 -14.50 -11.64
N GLU A 273 1.73 -14.50 -12.16
CA GLU A 273 0.71 -13.51 -11.85
C GLU A 273 0.31 -13.55 -10.36
N VAL A 274 0.18 -14.75 -9.79
CA VAL A 274 -0.08 -14.95 -8.35
C VAL A 274 1.10 -14.43 -7.53
N ARG A 275 2.33 -14.73 -7.93
CA ARG A 275 3.54 -14.27 -7.22
C ARG A 275 3.69 -12.75 -7.27
N LYS A 276 3.48 -12.13 -8.44
CA LYS A 276 3.54 -10.66 -8.62
C LYS A 276 2.49 -9.95 -7.78
N ASN A 277 1.23 -10.38 -7.88
CA ASN A 277 0.16 -9.78 -7.10
C ASN A 277 0.41 -9.94 -5.58
N THR A 278 0.86 -11.12 -5.15
CA THR A 278 1.23 -11.32 -3.74
C THR A 278 2.38 -10.41 -3.32
N ALA A 279 3.42 -10.24 -4.15
CA ALA A 279 4.55 -9.35 -3.89
C ALA A 279 4.09 -7.89 -3.66
N PHE A 280 3.16 -7.38 -4.47
CA PHE A 280 2.58 -6.05 -4.26
C PHE A 280 2.02 -5.88 -2.84
N TRP A 281 1.18 -6.82 -2.39
CA TRP A 281 0.56 -6.77 -1.07
C TRP A 281 1.55 -6.94 0.08
N LEU A 282 2.56 -7.79 -0.09
CA LEU A 282 3.65 -7.95 0.87
C LEU A 282 4.39 -6.63 1.09
N GLY A 283 4.66 -5.89 0.02
CA GLY A 283 5.34 -4.59 0.08
C GLY A 283 4.49 -3.52 0.73
N ASN A 284 3.21 -3.46 0.36
CA ASN A 284 2.30 -2.40 0.77
C ASN A 284 1.81 -2.53 2.23
N LEU A 285 1.44 -3.75 2.66
CA LEU A 285 0.68 -3.94 3.91
C LEU A 285 1.38 -4.78 4.99
N ARG A 286 2.34 -5.65 4.63
CA ARG A 286 2.82 -6.70 5.55
C ARG A 286 4.11 -6.37 6.31
N GLY A 287 4.51 -5.11 6.30
CA GLY A 287 5.62 -4.60 7.11
C GLY A 287 6.90 -5.44 7.01
N GLN A 288 7.50 -5.75 8.17
CA GLN A 288 8.77 -6.49 8.24
C GLN A 288 8.68 -7.90 7.65
N LYS A 289 7.57 -8.62 7.89
CA LYS A 289 7.38 -9.98 7.34
C LYS A 289 7.21 -9.97 5.83
N GLY A 290 6.48 -8.99 5.31
CA GLY A 290 6.39 -8.73 3.88
C GLY A 290 7.75 -8.48 3.24
N TYR A 291 8.54 -7.60 3.87
CA TYR A 291 9.90 -7.31 3.42
C TYR A 291 10.83 -8.53 3.41
N GLU A 292 10.81 -9.36 4.47
CA GLU A 292 11.62 -10.59 4.55
C GLU A 292 11.34 -11.52 3.36
N ILE A 293 10.07 -11.68 2.99
CA ILE A 293 9.65 -12.49 1.84
C ILE A 293 10.09 -11.83 0.52
N LEU A 294 9.86 -10.52 0.35
CA LEU A 294 10.26 -9.80 -0.86
C LEU A 294 11.76 -9.80 -1.11
N ARG A 295 12.56 -9.66 -0.05
CA ARG A 295 14.02 -9.71 -0.11
C ARG A 295 14.51 -11.07 -0.64
N ARG A 296 13.82 -12.16 -0.29
CA ARG A 296 14.09 -13.49 -0.84
C ARG A 296 13.68 -13.57 -2.30
N MET A 297 12.46 -13.14 -2.63
CA MET A 297 11.92 -13.20 -3.99
C MET A 297 12.79 -12.44 -5.00
N VAL A 298 13.24 -11.22 -4.68
CA VAL A 298 14.08 -10.42 -5.59
C VAL A 298 15.46 -11.04 -5.84
N ARG A 299 15.89 -12.03 -5.05
CA ARG A 299 17.16 -12.74 -5.25
C ARG A 299 16.98 -14.10 -5.92
N GLU A 300 15.91 -14.80 -5.58
CA GLU A 300 15.78 -16.24 -5.83
C GLU A 300 14.67 -16.59 -6.83
N ASP A 301 13.74 -15.68 -7.14
CA ASP A 301 12.65 -16.02 -8.06
C ASP A 301 13.22 -16.33 -9.46
N PRO A 302 12.84 -17.46 -10.07
CA PRO A 302 13.38 -17.86 -11.37
C PRO A 302 12.99 -16.90 -12.50
N SER A 303 11.90 -16.15 -12.36
CA SER A 303 11.41 -15.21 -13.37
C SER A 303 11.96 -13.81 -13.10
N ASP A 304 12.70 -13.27 -14.07
CA ASP A 304 13.18 -11.88 -14.03
C ASP A 304 12.02 -10.87 -13.97
N LYS A 305 10.88 -11.18 -14.59
CA LYS A 305 9.66 -10.36 -14.51
C LYS A 305 9.10 -10.31 -13.09
N VAL A 306 9.21 -11.40 -12.31
CA VAL A 306 8.78 -11.39 -10.91
C VAL A 306 9.80 -10.64 -10.06
N ARG A 307 11.11 -10.84 -10.27
CA ARG A 307 12.15 -10.08 -9.56
C ARG A 307 12.06 -8.58 -9.83
N GLU A 308 11.84 -8.17 -11.08
CA GLU A 308 11.50 -6.80 -11.46
C GLU A 308 10.32 -6.29 -10.64
N HIS A 309 9.20 -7.02 -10.62
CA HIS A 309 8.02 -6.59 -9.87
C HIS A 309 8.29 -6.47 -8.37
N CYS A 310 9.16 -7.32 -7.81
CA CYS A 310 9.59 -7.22 -6.42
C CYS A 310 10.38 -5.93 -6.15
N THR A 311 11.11 -5.38 -7.13
CA THR A 311 11.76 -4.06 -6.95
C THR A 311 10.74 -2.94 -6.75
N PHE A 312 9.61 -2.98 -7.46
CA PHE A 312 8.49 -2.07 -7.21
C PHE A 312 7.83 -2.30 -5.84
N ALA A 313 7.60 -3.56 -5.47
CA ALA A 313 7.03 -3.88 -4.16
C ALA A 313 7.93 -3.42 -2.99
N LEU A 314 9.25 -3.52 -3.14
CA LEU A 314 10.21 -2.97 -2.18
C LEU A 314 10.19 -1.44 -2.15
N HIS A 315 9.93 -0.79 -3.29
CA HIS A 315 9.80 0.67 -3.35
C HIS A 315 8.61 1.19 -2.53
N ILE A 316 7.44 0.55 -2.62
CA ILE A 316 6.26 0.96 -1.85
C ILE A 316 6.33 0.52 -0.38
N SER A 317 7.29 -0.34 -0.02
CA SER A 317 7.49 -0.75 1.37
C SER A 317 7.94 0.39 2.27
N LYS A 318 7.34 0.41 3.48
CA LYS A 318 7.69 1.33 4.57
C LYS A 318 8.90 0.86 5.40
N VAL A 319 9.41 -0.35 5.13
CA VAL A 319 10.58 -0.93 5.82
C VAL A 319 11.86 -0.25 5.32
N PRO A 320 12.67 0.41 6.18
CA PRO A 320 13.87 1.14 5.75
C PRO A 320 14.89 0.26 4.99
N GLU A 321 15.00 -1.01 5.36
CA GLU A 321 15.90 -2.00 4.77
C GLU A 321 15.53 -2.37 3.32
N ALA A 322 14.34 -1.99 2.84
CA ALA A 322 13.93 -2.17 1.45
C ALA A 322 14.86 -1.45 0.46
N VAL A 323 15.41 -0.29 0.86
CA VAL A 323 16.42 0.44 0.06
C VAL A 323 17.66 -0.41 -0.15
N ASN A 324 18.16 -1.10 0.89
CA ASN A 324 19.35 -1.95 0.77
C ASN A 324 19.10 -3.15 -0.15
N ALA A 325 17.89 -3.73 -0.13
CA ALA A 325 17.51 -4.81 -1.03
C ALA A 325 17.46 -4.33 -2.50
N MET A 326 16.95 -3.13 -2.77
CA MET A 326 16.98 -2.54 -4.11
C MET A 326 18.40 -2.21 -4.57
N ILE A 327 19.27 -1.70 -3.69
CA ILE A 327 20.69 -1.46 -4.01
C ILE A 327 21.39 -2.77 -4.38
N ASP A 328 21.11 -3.85 -3.66
CA ASP A 328 21.66 -5.16 -3.98
C ASP A 328 21.14 -5.68 -5.33
N ALA A 329 19.84 -5.59 -5.61
CA ALA A 329 19.28 -5.96 -6.90
C ALA A 329 19.89 -5.14 -8.05
N ALA A 330 20.07 -3.83 -7.86
CA ALA A 330 20.72 -2.94 -8.84
C ALA A 330 22.17 -3.31 -9.15
N ARG A 331 22.87 -3.97 -8.22
CA ARG A 331 24.29 -4.35 -8.36
C ARG A 331 24.47 -5.78 -8.84
N ASN A 332 23.63 -6.70 -8.33
CA ASN A 332 23.93 -8.12 -8.33
C ASN A 332 22.91 -8.97 -9.10
N ASP A 333 21.78 -8.42 -9.56
CA ASP A 333 20.83 -9.22 -10.34
C ASP A 333 21.44 -9.64 -11.68
N THR A 334 21.22 -10.90 -12.05
CA THR A 334 21.71 -11.49 -13.30
C THR A 334 21.06 -10.86 -14.53
N SER A 335 19.85 -10.32 -14.40
CA SER A 335 19.12 -9.64 -15.46
C SER A 335 19.42 -8.14 -15.47
N ALA A 336 19.97 -7.66 -16.59
CA ALA A 336 20.16 -6.23 -16.86
C ALA A 336 18.88 -5.41 -16.67
N HIS A 337 17.74 -6.01 -17.05
CA HIS A 337 16.43 -5.40 -16.91
C HIS A 337 16.08 -5.17 -15.44
N VAL A 338 16.27 -6.17 -14.58
CA VAL A 338 16.02 -6.04 -13.13
C VAL A 338 16.97 -5.02 -12.50
N ARG A 339 18.27 -5.05 -12.85
CA ARG A 339 19.24 -4.03 -12.36
C ARG A 339 18.77 -2.62 -12.72
N GLY A 340 18.34 -2.43 -13.98
CA GLY A 340 17.80 -1.17 -14.48
C GLY A 340 16.53 -0.70 -13.76
N GLN A 341 15.61 -1.62 -13.45
CA GLN A 341 14.36 -1.31 -12.74
C GLN A 341 14.63 -0.95 -11.28
N ALA A 342 15.55 -1.65 -10.61
CA ALA A 342 15.97 -1.31 -9.26
C ALA A 342 16.56 0.12 -9.20
N LEU A 343 17.37 0.53 -10.19
CA LEU A 343 17.90 1.89 -10.29
C LEU A 343 16.79 2.94 -10.47
N PHE A 344 15.79 2.64 -11.30
CA PHE A 344 14.63 3.52 -11.48
C PHE A 344 13.88 3.73 -10.16
N TRP A 345 13.58 2.66 -9.41
CA TRP A 345 12.85 2.77 -8.15
C TRP A 345 13.68 3.39 -7.01
N LEU A 346 15.00 3.26 -7.06
CA LEU A 346 15.91 3.97 -6.14
C LEU A 346 15.87 5.48 -6.35
N SER A 347 15.75 5.96 -7.60
CA SER A 347 15.66 7.41 -7.84
C SER A 347 14.39 8.03 -7.26
N GLN A 348 13.31 7.26 -7.14
CA GLN A 348 12.05 7.69 -6.55
C GLN A 348 12.09 7.83 -5.01
N LYS A 349 13.10 7.27 -4.33
CA LYS A 349 13.24 7.40 -2.86
C LYS A 349 14.16 8.54 -2.39
N ALA A 350 14.92 9.14 -3.31
CA ALA A 350 15.93 10.18 -3.05
C ALA A 350 16.94 9.83 -1.91
N GLY A 351 17.98 10.65 -1.76
CA GLY A 351 18.94 10.54 -0.67
C GLY A 351 20.26 9.87 -1.02
N GLU A 352 21.26 10.12 -0.18
CA GLU A 352 22.67 9.84 -0.45
C GLU A 352 22.96 8.37 -0.78
N LYS A 353 22.32 7.41 -0.09
CA LYS A 353 22.51 5.99 -0.37
C LYS A 353 22.05 5.60 -1.77
N ALA A 354 20.86 6.07 -2.18
CA ALA A 354 20.33 5.81 -3.51
C ALA A 354 21.20 6.50 -4.57
N ALA A 355 21.54 7.77 -4.37
CA ALA A 355 22.36 8.54 -5.30
C ALA A 355 23.77 7.95 -5.49
N LYS A 356 24.37 7.41 -4.41
CA LYS A 356 25.64 6.67 -4.47
C LYS A 356 25.50 5.36 -5.26
N ALA A 357 24.49 4.54 -4.97
CA ALA A 357 24.27 3.29 -5.70
C ALA A 357 24.05 3.50 -7.20
N ILE A 358 23.31 4.54 -7.58
CA ILE A 358 23.12 4.93 -8.99
C ILE A 358 24.44 5.36 -9.63
N SER A 359 25.26 6.16 -8.93
CA SER A 359 26.58 6.57 -9.41
C SER A 359 27.53 5.38 -9.59
N ASP A 360 27.50 4.43 -8.67
CA ASP A 360 28.30 3.20 -8.74
C ASP A 360 27.93 2.37 -9.98
N ALA A 361 26.63 2.27 -10.32
CA ALA A 361 26.17 1.56 -11.50
C ALA A 361 26.64 2.22 -12.81
N ILE A 362 26.62 3.56 -12.88
CA ILE A 362 27.15 4.32 -14.03
C ILE A 362 28.63 4.00 -14.31
N GLN A 363 29.42 3.81 -13.26
CA GLN A 363 30.84 3.50 -13.40
C GLN A 363 31.05 2.01 -13.73
N ASN A 364 30.40 1.13 -12.96
CA ASN A 364 30.84 -0.25 -12.80
C ASN A 364 29.93 -1.30 -13.45
N ASP A 365 28.70 -0.98 -13.86
CA ASP A 365 27.84 -2.00 -14.49
C ASP A 365 28.50 -2.53 -15.77
N PRO A 366 28.46 -3.84 -16.07
CA PRO A 366 29.03 -4.37 -17.30
C PRO A 366 28.28 -3.88 -18.56
N GLU A 367 26.99 -3.56 -18.43
CA GLU A 367 26.12 -3.28 -19.58
C GLU A 367 25.86 -1.79 -19.76
N THR A 368 26.12 -1.30 -20.97
CA THR A 368 25.92 0.12 -21.31
C THR A 368 24.46 0.55 -21.12
N ASP A 369 23.49 -0.31 -21.43
CA ASP A 369 22.07 0.03 -21.27
C ASP A 369 21.67 0.23 -19.81
N VAL A 370 22.26 -0.53 -18.88
CA VAL A 370 22.05 -0.30 -17.45
C VAL A 370 22.71 1.00 -17.00
N LYS A 371 23.91 1.32 -17.50
CA LYS A 371 24.54 2.63 -17.24
C LYS A 371 23.66 3.78 -17.71
N LYS A 372 23.05 3.68 -18.90
CA LYS A 372 22.12 4.69 -19.44
C LYS A 372 20.88 4.84 -18.56
N LYS A 373 20.30 3.73 -18.08
CA LYS A 373 19.20 3.77 -17.10
C LYS A 373 19.64 4.41 -15.78
N ALA A 374 20.87 4.19 -15.34
CA ALA A 374 21.41 4.84 -14.15
C ALA A 374 21.61 6.36 -14.36
N VAL A 375 22.05 6.80 -15.54
CA VAL A 375 22.11 8.23 -15.89
C VAL A 375 20.70 8.86 -15.84
N PHE A 376 19.70 8.20 -16.45
CA PHE A 376 18.31 8.64 -16.32
C PHE A 376 17.85 8.67 -14.86
N ALA A 377 18.20 7.67 -14.05
CA ALA A 377 17.86 7.66 -12.64
C ALA A 377 18.46 8.87 -11.88
N LEU A 378 19.66 9.34 -12.23
CA LEU A 378 20.21 10.59 -11.66
C LEU A 378 19.40 11.83 -12.05
N SER A 379 18.81 11.89 -13.25
CA SER A 379 17.99 13.05 -13.66
C SER A 379 16.68 13.15 -12.89
N GLN A 380 16.22 12.03 -12.30
CA GLN A 380 15.01 11.98 -11.48
C GLN A 380 15.27 12.35 -10.01
N LEU A 381 16.52 12.47 -9.59
CA LEU A 381 16.87 12.91 -8.24
C LEU A 381 16.64 14.42 -8.07
N PRO A 382 16.49 14.90 -6.81
CA PRO A 382 16.57 16.33 -6.50
C PRO A 382 17.80 16.98 -7.16
N LYS A 383 17.63 18.20 -7.70
CA LYS A 383 18.65 18.85 -8.55
C LYS A 383 20.00 19.01 -7.85
N ASP A 384 19.99 19.27 -6.55
CA ASP A 384 21.18 19.38 -5.69
C ASP A 384 22.01 18.08 -5.66
N GLN A 385 21.36 16.92 -5.75
CA GLN A 385 22.01 15.60 -5.78
C GLN A 385 22.31 15.12 -7.20
N GLY A 386 21.34 15.24 -8.11
CA GLY A 386 21.42 14.68 -9.47
C GLY A 386 22.38 15.42 -10.39
N VAL A 387 22.27 16.75 -10.47
CA VAL A 387 23.02 17.58 -11.44
C VAL A 387 24.53 17.46 -11.25
N PRO A 388 25.12 17.55 -10.03
CA PRO A 388 26.56 17.38 -9.87
C PRO A 388 27.06 16.00 -10.34
N LYS A 389 26.28 14.95 -10.12
CA LYS A 389 26.62 13.58 -10.53
C LYS A 389 26.50 13.38 -12.04
N LEU A 390 25.52 14.03 -12.68
CA LEU A 390 25.40 14.07 -14.13
C LEU A 390 26.60 14.80 -14.78
N ILE A 391 27.02 15.95 -14.22
CA ILE A 391 28.23 16.66 -14.69
C ILE A 391 29.46 15.75 -14.58
N LEU A 392 29.62 15.06 -13.44
CA LEU A 392 30.71 14.10 -13.26
C LEU A 392 30.67 12.99 -14.32
N ALA A 393 29.50 12.39 -14.56
CA ALA A 393 29.33 11.35 -15.57
C ALA A 393 29.66 11.87 -16.99
N ALA A 394 29.23 13.09 -17.33
CA ALA A 394 29.51 13.72 -18.61
C ALA A 394 30.99 14.01 -18.84
N ARG A 395 31.74 14.35 -17.77
CA ARG A 395 33.18 14.67 -17.84
C ARG A 395 34.07 13.44 -17.90
N SER A 396 33.86 12.49 -16.99
CA SER A 396 34.89 11.50 -16.65
C SER A 396 34.54 10.05 -17.02
N ASN A 397 33.29 9.77 -17.41
CA ASN A 397 32.93 8.39 -17.72
C ASN A 397 33.67 7.90 -18.96
N ARG A 398 34.23 6.70 -18.89
CA ARG A 398 35.00 6.09 -20.01
C ARG A 398 34.10 5.78 -21.21
N ASN A 399 32.82 5.49 -20.99
CA ASN A 399 31.87 5.15 -22.04
C ASN A 399 31.28 6.42 -22.68
N LYS A 400 31.50 6.59 -23.99
CA LYS A 400 31.03 7.77 -24.74
C LYS A 400 29.50 7.89 -24.76
N GLU A 401 28.76 6.78 -24.78
CA GLU A 401 27.30 6.80 -24.80
C GLU A 401 26.76 7.29 -23.45
N VAL A 402 27.43 6.93 -22.36
CA VAL A 402 27.09 7.43 -21.02
C VAL A 402 27.36 8.92 -20.90
N ARG A 403 28.50 9.42 -21.42
CA ARG A 403 28.78 10.86 -21.45
C ARG A 403 27.72 11.62 -22.25
N LYS A 404 27.35 11.10 -23.43
CA LYS A 404 26.32 11.67 -24.30
C LYS A 404 24.95 11.72 -23.59
N ASP A 405 24.53 10.64 -22.95
CA ASP A 405 23.26 10.61 -22.22
C ASP A 405 23.28 11.58 -21.02
N ALA A 406 24.41 11.70 -20.32
CA ALA A 406 24.54 12.65 -19.22
C ALA A 406 24.41 14.10 -19.73
N MET A 407 25.04 14.43 -20.86
CA MET A 407 24.87 15.74 -21.52
C MET A 407 23.41 15.99 -21.91
N PHE A 408 22.72 14.97 -22.45
CA PHE A 408 21.30 15.07 -22.80
C PHE A 408 20.44 15.44 -21.57
N TRP A 409 20.58 14.71 -20.46
CA TRP A 409 19.80 14.98 -19.25
C TRP A 409 20.18 16.27 -18.55
N LEU A 410 21.45 16.70 -18.63
CA LEU A 410 21.86 18.04 -18.19
C LEU A 410 21.14 19.13 -19.00
N GLY A 411 20.97 18.94 -20.31
CA GLY A 411 20.20 19.84 -21.17
C GLY A 411 18.73 19.95 -20.77
N GLN A 412 18.14 18.89 -20.19
CA GLN A 412 16.76 18.88 -19.69
C GLN A 412 16.61 19.44 -18.27
N SER A 413 17.72 19.68 -17.55
CA SER A 413 17.68 20.00 -16.12
C SER A 413 17.20 21.43 -15.81
N ASN A 414 17.35 22.36 -16.76
CA ASN A 414 17.18 23.81 -16.54
C ASN A 414 17.94 24.29 -15.28
N ASP A 415 19.11 23.73 -15.02
CA ASP A 415 19.96 24.09 -13.88
C ASP A 415 21.14 24.96 -14.35
N PRO A 416 21.42 26.10 -13.70
CA PRO A 416 22.50 26.99 -14.12
C PRO A 416 23.89 26.30 -14.08
N ARG A 417 24.08 25.28 -13.24
CA ARG A 417 25.34 24.51 -13.20
C ARG A 417 25.56 23.71 -14.49
N ALA A 418 24.47 23.25 -15.13
CA ALA A 418 24.55 22.59 -16.42
C ALA A 418 24.96 23.58 -17.52
N LEU A 419 24.43 24.81 -17.48
CA LEU A 419 24.81 25.86 -18.42
C LEU A 419 26.30 26.22 -18.29
N SER A 420 26.78 26.50 -17.08
CA SER A 420 28.19 26.80 -16.84
C SER A 420 29.10 25.65 -17.28
N PHE A 421 28.66 24.40 -17.11
CA PHE A 421 29.40 23.24 -17.62
C PHE A 421 29.44 23.19 -19.15
N PHE A 422 28.34 23.47 -19.84
CA PHE A 422 28.33 23.53 -21.31
C PHE A 422 29.21 24.65 -21.84
N GLU A 423 29.20 25.83 -21.21
CA GLU A 423 30.09 26.94 -21.58
C GLU A 423 31.55 26.51 -21.50
N GLU A 424 31.97 25.90 -20.38
CA GLU A 424 33.34 25.40 -20.21
C GLU A 424 33.74 24.38 -21.28
N VAL A 425 32.87 23.42 -21.58
CA VAL A 425 33.13 22.36 -22.56
C VAL A 425 33.16 22.86 -24.00
N LEU A 426 32.47 23.97 -24.31
CA LEU A 426 32.44 24.54 -25.66
C LEU A 426 33.58 25.55 -25.92
N THR A 427 34.20 26.06 -24.85
CA THR A 427 35.35 26.98 -24.95
C THR A 427 36.71 26.28 -25.01
N HIS A 428 36.75 24.96 -24.87
CA HIS A 428 37.94 24.12 -24.91
C HIS A 428 37.71 22.95 -25.87
#